data_AF-A0AA91KCK2-F1
#
_entry.id   AF-A0AA91KCK2-F1
#
_cell.length_a   1.000
_cell.length_b   1.000
_cell.length_c   1.000
_cell.angle_alpha   90.00
_cell.angle_beta   90.00
_cell.angle_gamma   90.00
#
_symmetry.space_group_name_H-M   'P 1'
#
loop_
_entity.id
_entity.type
_entity.pdbx_description
1 polymer ?
#
loop_
_entity_poly.entity_id
_entity_poly.type
_entity_poly.pdbx_seq_one_letter_code
_entity_poly.pdbx_strand_id
1 'polypeptide(L)'
;MAAEDKESFIRWQSVTRDYFSSASNLVLGLSTGLLGFLVSGLIGAQPASRCLLIIATCAMNLLAISIGLAVWCAINRLRDFRATTQIARCRYKNEPVSSCDRQETKALGNLSWRLFWWQLFLFGIGAGGVAITIIVQMWS
;
A
#
# COMPACT_ATOMS: atom_id res chain seq x y z
N MET A 1 -26.24 3.74 25.93
CA MET A 1 -24.83 4.20 26.02
C MET A 1 -23.88 3.19 25.40
N ALA A 2 -23.63 1.99 25.96
CA ALA A 2 -22.63 1.05 25.39
C ALA A 2 -22.89 0.54 23.95
N ALA A 3 -24.14 0.59 23.44
CA ALA A 3 -24.47 0.18 22.08
C ALA A 3 -24.17 1.27 21.03
N GLU A 4 -24.43 2.54 21.36
CA GLU A 4 -24.19 3.69 20.47
C GLU A 4 -22.69 3.97 20.29
N ASP A 5 -21.90 3.79 21.36
CA ASP A 5 -20.43 3.91 21.30
C ASP A 5 -19.83 2.86 20.36
N LYS A 6 -20.42 1.66 20.31
CA LYS A 6 -19.98 0.58 19.44
C LYS A 6 -20.32 0.84 17.97
N GLU A 7 -21.51 1.37 17.71
CA GLU A 7 -21.96 1.68 16.35
C GLU A 7 -21.18 2.86 15.75
N SER A 8 -20.94 3.90 16.56
CA SER A 8 -20.07 5.01 16.16
C SER A 8 -18.63 4.56 15.90
N PHE A 9 -18.06 3.70 16.76
CA PHE A 9 -16.73 3.13 16.54
C PHE A 9 -16.65 2.34 15.23
N ILE A 10 -17.63 1.47 14.95
CA ILE A 10 -17.68 0.70 13.70
C ILE A 10 -17.74 1.61 12.47
N ARG A 11 -18.55 2.68 12.55
CA ARG A 11 -18.67 3.68 11.48
C ARG A 11 -17.36 4.42 11.23
N TRP A 12 -16.67 4.87 12.27
CA TRP A 12 -15.38 5.54 12.11
C TRP A 12 -14.28 4.60 11.63
N GLN A 13 -14.33 3.33 12.03
CA GLN A 13 -13.42 2.30 11.55
C GLN A 13 -13.63 2.03 10.05
N SER A 14 -14.87 1.95 9.57
CA SER A 14 -15.13 1.76 8.14
C SER A 14 -14.66 2.95 7.30
N VAL A 15 -14.92 4.18 7.77
CA VAL A 15 -14.47 5.40 7.08
C VAL A 15 -12.94 5.47 7.02
N THR A 16 -12.26 5.25 8.14
CA THR A 16 -10.78 5.24 8.20
C THR A 16 -10.20 4.20 7.24
N ARG A 17 -10.82 3.03 7.20
CA ARG A 17 -10.45 1.96 6.28
C ARG A 17 -10.61 2.45 4.84
N ASP A 18 -11.73 3.02 4.43
CA ASP A 18 -11.94 3.46 3.05
C ASP A 18 -10.93 4.53 2.59
N TYR A 19 -10.61 5.50 3.43
CA TYR A 19 -9.54 6.48 3.17
C TYR A 19 -8.17 5.80 2.98
N PHE A 20 -7.83 4.82 3.82
CA PHE A 20 -6.59 4.05 3.68
C PHE A 20 -6.51 3.30 2.34
N SER A 21 -7.65 2.88 1.77
CA SER A 21 -7.68 2.15 0.49
C SER A 21 -7.40 3.11 -0.64
N SER A 22 -8.09 4.24 -0.58
CA SER A 22 -7.98 5.29 -1.56
C SER A 22 -6.54 5.81 -1.59
N ALA A 23 -5.91 6.00 -0.43
CA ALA A 23 -4.50 6.38 -0.32
C ALA A 23 -3.56 5.31 -0.92
N SER A 24 -3.73 4.03 -0.58
CA SER A 24 -2.88 2.95 -1.11
C SER A 24 -3.02 2.81 -2.64
N ASN A 25 -4.24 2.90 -3.17
CA ASN A 25 -4.50 2.87 -4.62
C ASN A 25 -3.91 4.09 -5.33
N LEU A 26 -3.97 5.27 -4.71
CA LEU A 26 -3.37 6.48 -5.24
C LEU A 26 -1.84 6.35 -5.31
N VAL A 27 -1.21 5.84 -4.25
CA VAL A 27 0.24 5.52 -4.25
C VAL A 27 0.57 4.49 -5.32
N LEU A 28 -0.24 3.43 -5.47
CA LEU A 28 -0.02 2.41 -6.51
C LEU A 28 -0.09 3.02 -7.92
N GLY A 29 -1.07 3.89 -8.18
CA GLY A 29 -1.20 4.61 -9.44
C GLY A 29 0.00 5.53 -9.72
N LEU A 30 0.42 6.31 -8.73
CA LEU A 30 1.60 7.17 -8.83
C LEU A 30 2.87 6.36 -9.07
N SER A 31 3.11 5.29 -8.30
CA SER A 31 4.26 4.39 -8.49
C SER A 31 4.30 3.81 -9.89
N THR A 32 3.15 3.36 -10.41
CA THR A 32 3.05 2.77 -11.75
C THR A 32 3.32 3.81 -12.82
N GLY A 33 2.81 5.03 -12.67
CA GLY A 33 3.08 6.15 -13.58
C GLY A 33 4.55 6.55 -13.59
N LEU A 34 5.17 6.70 -12.42
CA LEU A 34 6.60 7.00 -12.26
C LEU A 34 7.48 5.90 -12.87
N LEU A 35 7.11 4.63 -12.70
CA LEU A 35 7.80 3.51 -13.30
C LEU A 35 7.70 3.54 -14.83
N GLY A 36 6.51 3.78 -15.37
CA GLY A 36 6.31 3.91 -16.82
C GLY A 36 7.09 5.09 -17.42
N PHE A 37 7.16 6.21 -16.71
CA PHE A 37 7.96 7.36 -17.08
C PHE A 37 9.47 7.03 -17.12
N LEU A 38 9.99 6.41 -16.05
CA LEU A 38 11.39 5.95 -15.99
C LEU A 38 11.75 5.02 -17.15
N VAL A 39 10.91 4.02 -17.42
CA VAL A 39 11.12 3.05 -18.50
C VAL A 39 11.15 3.76 -19.86
N SER A 40 10.21 4.66 -20.10
CA SER A 40 10.14 5.43 -21.35
C SER A 40 11.38 6.33 -21.53
N GLY A 41 11.85 6.95 -20.45
CA GLY A 41 13.07 7.78 -20.45
C GLY A 41 14.35 6.96 -20.71
N LEU A 42 14.47 5.78 -20.12
CA LEU A 42 15.63 4.88 -20.30
C LEU A 42 15.72 4.29 -21.71
N ILE A 43 14.58 4.04 -22.36
CA ILE A 43 14.53 3.53 -23.74
C ILE A 43 14.86 4.65 -24.74
N GLY A 44 14.41 5.88 -24.46
CA GLY A 44 14.56 7.02 -25.37
C GLY A 44 15.91 7.75 -25.28
N ALA A 45 16.57 7.76 -24.12
CA ALA A 45 17.81 8.50 -23.89
C ALA A 45 18.96 7.57 -23.48
N GLN A 46 20.09 7.66 -24.18
CA GLN A 46 21.34 7.02 -23.74
C GLN A 46 21.75 7.64 -22.39
N PRO A 47 21.98 6.85 -21.34
CA PRO A 47 22.29 7.38 -20.02
C PRO A 47 23.62 8.11 -20.04
N ALA A 48 23.60 9.40 -19.65
CA ALA A 48 24.78 10.27 -19.66
C ALA A 48 25.94 9.75 -18.77
N SER A 49 25.65 8.88 -17.79
CA SER A 49 26.66 8.30 -16.90
C SER A 49 26.24 6.93 -16.35
N ARG A 50 27.22 6.03 -16.15
CA ARG A 50 27.00 4.72 -15.49
C ARG A 50 26.42 4.88 -14.07
N CYS A 51 26.71 5.99 -13.39
CA CYS A 51 26.17 6.26 -12.06
C CYS A 51 24.65 6.51 -12.10
N LEU A 52 24.16 7.24 -13.11
CA LEU A 52 22.72 7.46 -13.32
C LEU A 52 21.99 6.17 -13.63
N LEU A 53 22.61 5.27 -14.41
CA LEU A 53 22.07 3.93 -14.68
C LEU A 53 21.85 3.13 -13.39
N ILE A 54 22.82 3.15 -12.46
CA ILE A 54 22.71 2.46 -11.18
C ILE A 54 21.60 3.08 -10.32
N ILE A 55 21.49 4.40 -10.28
CA ILE A 55 20.44 5.09 -9.52
C ILE A 55 19.06 4.81 -10.12
N ALA A 56 18.91 4.88 -11.44
CA ALA A 56 17.66 4.62 -12.13
C ALA A 56 17.20 3.16 -11.99
N THR A 57 18.11 2.19 -12.11
CA THR A 57 17.81 0.78 -11.91
C THR A 57 17.45 0.47 -10.45
N CYS A 58 18.14 1.10 -9.49
CA CYS A 58 17.77 1.01 -8.07
C CYS A 58 16.35 1.58 -7.84
N ALA A 59 16.06 2.77 -8.36
CA ALA A 59 14.74 3.40 -8.27
C ALA A 59 13.63 2.54 -8.91
N MET A 60 13.87 1.93 -10.07
CA MET A 60 12.94 0.97 -10.70
C MET A 60 12.65 -0.22 -9.78
N ASN A 61 13.68 -0.83 -9.20
CA ASN A 61 13.50 -1.97 -8.29
C ASN A 61 12.70 -1.56 -7.04
N LEU A 62 13.00 -0.40 -6.45
CA LEU A 62 12.26 0.11 -5.30
C LEU A 62 10.79 0.39 -5.63
N LEU A 63 10.50 0.98 -6.80
CA LEU A 63 9.13 1.21 -7.25
C LEU A 63 8.39 -0.10 -7.53
N ALA A 64 9.05 -1.08 -8.16
CA ALA A 64 8.47 -2.40 -8.40
C ALA A 64 8.13 -3.12 -7.08
N ILE A 65 9.04 -3.09 -6.11
CA ILE A 65 8.80 -3.65 -4.77
C ILE A 65 7.68 -2.90 -4.06
N SER A 66 7.62 -1.56 -4.17
CA SER A 66 6.53 -0.73 -3.63
C SER A 66 5.17 -1.13 -4.23
N ILE A 67 5.08 -1.36 -5.55
CA ILE A 67 3.87 -1.84 -6.22
C ILE A 67 3.50 -3.24 -5.71
N GLY A 68 4.47 -4.16 -5.59
CA GLY A 68 4.24 -5.50 -5.05
C GLY A 68 3.69 -5.48 -3.62
N LEU A 69 4.28 -4.64 -2.75
CA LEU A 69 3.82 -4.40 -1.38
C LEU A 69 2.41 -3.78 -1.36
N ALA A 70 2.11 -2.84 -2.26
CA ALA A 70 0.79 -2.22 -2.38
C ALA A 70 -0.28 -3.25 -2.74
N VAL A 71 -0.01 -4.11 -3.73
CA VAL A 71 -0.89 -5.21 -4.13
C VAL A 71 -1.04 -6.22 -2.99
N TRP A 72 0.04 -6.57 -2.32
CA TRP A 72 0.00 -7.47 -1.16
C TRP A 72 -0.83 -6.89 -0.01
N CYS A 73 -0.71 -5.58 0.24
CA CYS A 73 -1.50 -4.85 1.23
C CYS A 73 -2.99 -4.87 0.86
N ALA A 74 -3.33 -4.65 -0.41
CA ALA A 74 -4.69 -4.76 -0.91
C ALA A 74 -5.27 -6.18 -0.74
N ILE A 75 -4.49 -7.24 -1.01
CA ILE A 75 -4.89 -8.64 -0.82
C ILE A 75 -5.12 -8.96 0.67
N ASN A 76 -4.19 -8.57 1.54
CA ASN A 76 -4.33 -8.78 2.99
C ASN A 76 -5.55 -8.06 3.55
N ARG A 77 -5.85 -6.87 3.04
CA ARG A 77 -7.02 -6.11 3.43
C ARG A 77 -8.32 -6.74 2.92
N LEU A 78 -8.34 -7.35 1.73
CA LEU A 78 -9.49 -8.09 1.24
C LEU A 78 -9.77 -9.32 2.12
N ARG A 79 -8.71 -9.98 2.62
CA ARG A 79 -8.82 -11.07 3.59
C ARG A 79 -9.38 -10.59 4.94
N ASP A 80 -8.95 -9.44 5.43
CA ASP A 80 -9.48 -8.84 6.67
C ASP A 80 -10.98 -8.49 6.56
N PHE A 81 -11.42 -8.01 5.39
CA PHE A 81 -12.84 -7.76 5.12
C PHE A 81 -13.67 -9.05 5.10
N ARG A 82 -13.13 -10.14 4.54
CA ARG A 82 -13.78 -11.46 4.58
C ARG A 82 -13.90 -12.01 6.00
N ALA A 83 -12.85 -11.88 6.81
CA ALA A 83 -12.88 -12.32 8.20
C ALA A 83 -13.90 -11.52 9.04
N THR A 84 -13.93 -10.20 8.90
CA THR A 84 -14.88 -9.33 9.61
C THR A 84 -16.34 -9.57 9.20
N THR A 85 -16.60 -9.79 7.91
CA THR A 85 -17.94 -10.14 7.42
C THR A 85 -18.39 -11.54 7.86
N GLN A 86 -17.47 -12.50 7.91
CA GLN A 86 -17.75 -13.85 8.42
C GLN A 86 -18.08 -13.82 9.92
N ILE A 87 -17.33 -13.06 10.73
CA ILE A 87 -17.61 -12.88 12.17
C ILE A 87 -18.96 -12.16 12.38
N ALA A 88 -19.29 -11.15 11.57
CA ALA A 88 -20.59 -10.47 11.64
C ALA A 88 -21.74 -11.43 11.29
N ARG A 89 -21.54 -12.32 10.31
CA ARG A 89 -22.52 -13.34 9.91
C ARG A 89 -22.72 -14.41 10.99
N CYS A 90 -21.66 -14.87 11.64
CA CYS A 90 -21.75 -15.82 12.76
C CYS A 90 -22.47 -15.20 13.97
N ARG A 91 -22.22 -13.92 14.26
CA ARG A 91 -22.96 -13.17 15.30
C ARG A 91 -24.45 -13.04 14.99
N TYR A 92 -24.81 -12.81 13.74
CA TYR A 92 -26.22 -12.77 13.31
C TYR A 92 -26.92 -14.13 13.46
N LYS A 93 -26.18 -15.23 13.27
CA LYS A 93 -26.68 -16.60 13.44
C LYS A 93 -26.67 -17.14 14.89
N ASN A 94 -26.23 -16.36 15.88
CA ASN A 94 -26.02 -16.82 17.28
C ASN A 94 -25.10 -18.06 17.39
N GLU A 95 -24.18 -18.25 16.45
CA GLU A 95 -23.18 -19.32 16.53
C GLU A 95 -21.99 -18.86 17.40
N PRO A 96 -21.39 -19.74 18.23
CA PRO A 96 -20.27 -19.38 19.08
C PRO A 96 -19.07 -18.97 18.23
N VAL A 97 -18.70 -17.69 18.30
CA VAL A 97 -17.50 -17.15 17.63
C VAL A 97 -16.27 -17.75 18.32
N SER A 98 -15.53 -18.60 17.61
CA SER A 98 -14.27 -19.17 18.08
C SER A 98 -13.30 -18.05 18.47
N SER A 99 -12.69 -18.16 19.66
CA SER A 99 -11.66 -17.23 20.17
C SER A 99 -10.49 -17.02 19.21
N CYS A 100 -10.24 -18.00 18.33
CA CYS A 100 -9.21 -17.98 17.31
C CYS A 100 -9.45 -16.90 16.24
N ASP A 101 -10.70 -16.73 15.79
CA ASP A 101 -11.07 -15.72 14.76
C ASP A 101 -10.81 -14.27 15.23
N ARG A 102 -10.88 -14.03 16.54
CA ARG A 102 -10.69 -12.71 17.15
C ARG A 102 -9.21 -12.32 17.26
N GLN A 103 -8.31 -13.31 17.34
CA GLN A 103 -6.87 -13.08 17.43
C GLN A 103 -6.27 -12.84 16.05
N GLU A 104 -6.73 -13.58 15.04
CA GLU A 104 -6.30 -13.39 13.66
C GLU A 104 -6.67 -11.99 13.14
N THR A 105 -7.90 -11.52 13.40
CA THR A 105 -8.33 -10.16 13.00
C THR A 105 -7.47 -9.04 13.60
N LYS A 106 -6.99 -9.19 14.84
CA LYS A 106 -6.06 -8.20 15.43
C LYS A 106 -4.67 -8.24 14.80
N ALA A 107 -4.17 -9.43 14.48
CA ALA A 107 -2.86 -9.60 13.84
C ALA A 107 -2.87 -9.06 12.39
N LEU A 108 -3.95 -9.31 11.65
CA LEU A 108 -4.19 -8.83 10.29
C LEU A 108 -4.24 -7.29 10.22
N GLY A 109 -4.91 -6.65 11.19
CA GLY A 109 -4.98 -5.18 11.26
C GLY A 109 -3.61 -4.52 11.47
N ASN A 110 -2.80 -5.04 12.40
CA ASN A 110 -1.46 -4.48 12.69
C ASN A 110 -0.49 -4.69 11.51
N LEU A 111 -0.58 -5.86 10.87
CA LEU A 111 0.26 -6.18 9.71
C LEU A 111 -0.08 -5.29 8.50
N SER A 112 -1.36 -4.96 8.30
CA SER A 112 -1.82 -4.04 7.25
C SER A 112 -1.27 -2.62 7.46
N TRP A 113 -1.28 -2.12 8.70
CA TRP A 113 -0.73 -0.80 9.02
C TRP A 113 0.78 -0.72 8.78
N ARG A 114 1.50 -1.78 9.18
CA ARG A 114 2.94 -1.89 8.96
C ARG A 114 3.28 -1.96 7.47
N LEU A 115 2.53 -2.74 6.69
CA LEU A 115 2.70 -2.85 5.23
C LEU A 115 2.49 -1.52 4.52
N PHE A 116 1.52 -0.72 4.93
CA PHE A 116 1.29 0.59 4.34
C PHE A 116 2.38 1.59 4.66
N TRP A 117 2.90 1.58 5.90
CA TRP A 117 4.06 2.41 6.24
C TRP A 117 5.29 2.04 5.41
N TRP A 118 5.53 0.74 5.19
CA TRP A 118 6.57 0.28 4.27
C TRP A 118 6.30 0.71 2.83
N GLN A 119 5.07 0.58 2.34
CA GLN A 119 4.68 1.04 1.00
C GLN A 119 4.98 2.54 0.81
N LEU A 120 4.61 3.37 1.78
CA LEU A 120 4.82 4.83 1.74
C LEU A 120 6.31 5.19 1.79
N PHE A 121 7.08 4.50 2.63
CA PHE A 121 8.52 4.72 2.75
C PHE A 121 9.26 4.33 1.46
N LEU A 122 8.98 3.14 0.91
CA LEU A 122 9.59 2.72 -0.37
C LEU A 122 9.17 3.63 -1.53
N PHE A 123 7.90 4.05 -1.58
CA PHE A 123 7.43 4.99 -2.59
C PHE A 123 8.19 6.33 -2.48
N GLY A 124 8.35 6.86 -1.27
CA GLY A 124 9.08 8.11 -1.03
C GLY A 124 10.53 8.04 -1.52
N ILE A 125 11.25 6.96 -1.20
CA ILE A 125 12.63 6.76 -1.67
C ILE A 125 12.66 6.60 -3.19
N GLY A 126 11.77 5.79 -3.76
CA GLY A 126 11.68 5.57 -5.21
C GLY A 126 11.41 6.86 -5.98
N ALA A 127 10.40 7.64 -5.55
CA ALA A 127 10.05 8.92 -6.15
C ALA A 127 11.19 9.95 -6.03
N GLY A 128 11.89 10.00 -4.89
CA GLY A 128 13.09 10.83 -4.72
C GLY A 128 14.20 10.44 -5.69
N GLY A 129 14.44 9.14 -5.90
CA GLY A 129 15.37 8.64 -6.89
C GLY A 129 15.02 9.09 -8.32
N VAL A 130 13.74 9.02 -8.71
CA VAL A 130 13.29 9.52 -10.01
C VAL A 130 13.51 11.03 -10.14
N ALA A 131 13.15 11.81 -9.12
CA ALA A 131 13.34 13.26 -9.15
C ALA A 131 14.82 13.63 -9.36
N ILE A 132 15.74 12.93 -8.69
CA ILE A 132 17.19 13.13 -8.87
C ILE A 132 17.61 12.81 -10.31
N THR A 133 17.15 11.69 -10.88
CA THR A 133 17.49 11.33 -12.27
C THR A 133 17.03 12.39 -13.27
N ILE A 134 15.82 12.94 -13.08
CA ILE A 134 15.29 14.01 -13.94
C ILE A 134 16.11 15.30 -13.80
N ILE A 135 16.40 15.72 -12.56
CA ILE A 135 17.18 16.94 -12.31
C ILE A 135 18.55 16.83 -12.99
N VAL A 136 19.23 15.70 -12.82
CA VAL A 136 20.55 15.51 -13.43
C VAL A 136 20.46 15.47 -14.96
N GLN A 137 19.43 14.83 -15.51
CA GLN A 137 19.23 14.77 -16.96
C GLN A 137 18.85 16.13 -17.57
N MET A 138 18.21 17.02 -16.82
CA MET A 138 17.87 18.38 -17.25
C MET A 138 19.09 19.32 -17.23
N TRP A 139 20.09 19.02 -16.41
CA TRP A 139 21.33 19.81 -16.27
C TRP A 139 22.52 19.21 -17.04
N SER A 140 22.32 18.09 -17.74
CA SER A 140 23.29 17.45 -18.64
C SER A 140 23.02 17.83 -20.08
#